data_AF-A0A9P5ANP4-F1
#
_entry.id   AF-A0A9P5ANP4-F1
#
_cell.length_a   1.000
_cell.length_b   1.000
_cell.length_c   1.000
_cell.angle_alpha   90.00
_cell.angle_beta   90.00
_cell.angle_gamma   90.00
#
_symmetry.space_group_name_H-M   'P 1'
#
loop_
_entity.id
_entity.type
_entity.pdbx_description
1 polymer ?
#
loop_
_entity_poly.entity_id
_entity_poly.type
_entity_poly.pdbx_seq_one_letter_code
_entity_poly.pdbx_strand_id
1 'polypeptide(L)'
;MRFSTVFLTLKSIGLISARAISHQSLRVETFINHGSSFDMVSSLIIGSQAAVLIDLPMAIEGAEALADWIRNTTDKPLVAAFTTHFHPDHYLSGGALLARFPEAKYYANSKVAAEIKKEAAHKVTTMKAVLGNNAVVDKVHLPTPYDFSFFTLPGDEATPIQFLSPMTGDTVDETLFWIPSIKTLIAGDSVYGHDMHLWLADSLTKALTESWLSTLDLIDYLKPSVVIPGHSLSNKKFGCSIDVDHTRAYLRYWQKEIEAKGLDHFPPQVIFNKFNKEFPGLLNLNSTTSAFLLNSTAEQFGRGGTRQVHYIDLGAYTDVGALDEWSI
;
A
#
# COMPACT_ATOMS: atom_id res chain seq x y z
N MET A 1 47.70 36.32 -62.73
CA MET A 1 46.66 35.80 -61.82
C MET A 1 47.04 36.19 -60.39
N ARG A 2 46.25 37.06 -59.74
CA ARG A 2 46.44 37.47 -58.35
C ARG A 2 45.65 36.51 -57.45
N PHE A 3 46.29 35.84 -56.50
CA PHE A 3 45.61 35.08 -55.44
C PHE A 3 45.49 35.97 -54.21
N SER A 4 44.26 36.33 -53.86
CA SER A 4 43.92 37.03 -52.61
C SER A 4 43.72 35.98 -51.52
N THR A 5 44.47 36.08 -50.42
CA THR A 5 44.31 35.22 -49.24
C THR A 5 43.32 35.91 -48.29
N VAL A 6 42.19 35.27 -48.01
CA VAL A 6 41.18 35.72 -47.03
C VAL A 6 41.55 35.13 -45.67
N PHE A 7 41.79 36.00 -44.68
CA PHE A 7 41.91 35.58 -43.27
C PHE A 7 40.51 35.54 -42.65
N LEU A 8 40.06 34.35 -42.22
CA LEU A 8 38.90 34.20 -41.33
C LEU A 8 39.36 34.37 -39.87
N THR A 9 38.82 35.38 -39.20
CA THR A 9 38.92 35.55 -37.74
C THR A 9 37.89 34.64 -37.05
N LEU A 10 38.36 33.62 -36.33
CA LEU A 10 37.51 32.86 -35.41
C LEU A 10 37.18 33.72 -34.18
N LYS A 11 35.90 34.04 -33.99
CA LYS A 11 35.38 34.54 -32.70
C LYS A 11 35.30 33.37 -31.72
N SER A 12 36.00 33.48 -30.60
CA SER A 12 35.89 32.60 -29.44
C SER A 12 34.47 32.65 -28.86
N ILE A 13 33.75 31.53 -28.96
CA ILE A 13 32.47 31.32 -28.28
C ILE A 13 32.77 30.99 -26.82
N GLY A 14 32.28 31.81 -25.90
CA GLY A 14 32.41 31.57 -24.47
C GLY A 14 31.71 30.29 -24.05
N LEU A 15 32.42 29.41 -23.36
CA LEU A 15 31.84 28.24 -22.70
C LEU A 15 30.91 28.71 -21.58
N ILE A 16 29.60 28.59 -21.80
CA ILE A 16 28.63 28.63 -20.71
C ILE A 16 28.83 27.35 -19.91
N SER A 17 29.35 27.49 -18.68
CA SER A 17 29.40 26.40 -17.71
C SER A 17 27.97 25.98 -17.40
N ALA A 18 27.51 24.88 -17.98
CA ALA A 18 26.31 24.22 -17.55
C ALA A 18 26.58 23.72 -16.12
N ARG A 19 25.96 24.37 -15.12
CA ARG A 19 25.86 23.78 -13.79
C ARG A 19 25.15 22.44 -13.96
N ALA A 20 25.86 21.35 -13.72
CA ALA A 20 25.23 20.05 -13.57
C ALA A 20 24.21 20.17 -12.43
N ILE A 21 22.93 20.16 -12.78
CA ILE A 21 21.86 19.99 -11.80
C ILE A 21 22.06 18.56 -11.28
N SER A 22 22.55 18.43 -10.05
CA SER A 22 22.57 17.13 -9.39
C SER A 22 21.12 16.75 -9.15
N HIS A 23 20.56 15.86 -9.97
CA HIS A 23 19.29 15.23 -9.65
C HIS A 23 19.50 14.46 -8.35
N GLN A 24 18.88 14.95 -7.28
CA GLN A 24 18.78 14.18 -6.05
C GLN A 24 17.86 13.01 -6.37
N SER A 25 18.33 11.78 -6.19
CA SER A 25 17.51 10.59 -6.44
C SER A 25 16.24 10.66 -5.59
N LEU A 26 15.12 10.18 -6.13
CA LEU A 26 13.93 9.91 -5.34
C LEU A 26 14.32 9.15 -4.06
N ARG A 27 13.64 9.44 -2.96
CA ARG A 27 13.74 8.65 -1.74
C ARG A 27 12.35 8.36 -1.19
N VAL A 28 12.23 7.28 -0.44
CA VAL A 28 10.98 6.92 0.24
C VAL A 28 11.26 6.87 1.73
N GLU A 29 10.48 7.62 2.49
CA GLU A 29 10.45 7.57 3.95
C GLU A 29 9.15 6.92 4.39
N THR A 30 9.17 6.16 5.48
CA THR A 30 8.00 5.38 5.94
C THR A 30 7.60 5.74 7.36
N PHE A 31 6.30 5.79 7.60
CA PHE A 31 5.70 6.05 8.91
C PHE A 31 4.71 4.93 9.26
N ILE A 32 4.82 4.39 10.47
CA ILE A 32 3.91 3.35 10.96
C ILE A 32 2.82 3.99 11.80
N ASN A 33 1.57 3.80 11.39
CA ASN A 33 0.39 4.30 12.07
C ASN A 33 -0.06 3.28 13.12
N HIS A 34 0.58 3.34 14.29
CA HIS A 34 0.33 2.42 15.40
C HIS A 34 -1.11 2.44 15.93
N GLY A 35 -1.51 1.37 16.61
CA GLY A 35 -2.75 1.31 17.40
C GLY A 35 -3.99 1.29 16.51
N SER A 36 -4.81 2.34 16.56
CA SER A 36 -6.12 2.39 15.90
C SER A 36 -6.09 2.39 14.37
N SER A 37 -4.91 2.38 13.74
CA SER A 37 -4.76 2.19 12.28
C SER A 37 -3.95 0.93 11.97
N PHE A 38 -3.98 -0.04 12.88
CA PHE A 38 -3.45 -1.38 12.69
C PHE A 38 -1.98 -1.44 12.27
N ASP A 39 -1.14 -0.52 12.75
CA ASP A 39 0.28 -0.47 12.37
C ASP A 39 0.49 -0.42 10.84
N MET A 40 -0.46 0.20 10.13
CA MET A 40 -0.36 0.37 8.69
C MET A 40 0.77 1.36 8.34
N VAL A 41 1.47 1.09 7.25
CA VAL A 41 2.65 1.83 6.79
C VAL A 41 2.26 2.87 5.74
N SER A 42 2.34 4.14 6.10
CA SER A 42 2.31 5.23 5.12
C SER A 42 3.69 5.45 4.51
N SER A 43 3.76 5.67 3.20
CA SER A 43 5.02 5.89 2.47
C SER A 43 5.06 7.27 1.81
N LEU A 44 6.06 8.07 2.14
CA LEU A 44 6.29 9.40 1.55
C LEU A 44 7.38 9.33 0.49
N ILE A 45 6.99 9.42 -0.78
CA ILE A 45 7.89 9.52 -1.93
C ILE A 45 8.31 10.99 -2.06
N ILE A 46 9.60 11.26 -1.93
CA ILE A 46 10.15 12.62 -1.94
C ILE A 46 11.07 12.79 -3.15
N GLY A 47 10.71 13.74 -4.01
CA GLY A 47 11.51 14.17 -5.16
C GLY A 47 12.25 15.48 -4.93
N SER A 48 12.72 16.06 -6.03
CA SER A 48 13.49 17.29 -6.09
C SER A 48 12.66 18.53 -5.78
N GLN A 49 11.39 18.60 -6.20
CA GLN A 49 10.52 19.76 -6.00
C GLN A 49 9.21 19.46 -5.27
N ALA A 50 8.82 18.21 -5.11
CA ALA A 50 7.54 17.83 -4.50
C ALA A 50 7.62 16.47 -3.79
N ALA A 51 6.61 16.17 -2.98
CA ALA A 51 6.42 14.87 -2.37
C ALA A 51 5.00 14.34 -2.63
N VAL A 52 4.85 13.01 -2.60
CA VAL A 52 3.57 12.29 -2.69
C VAL A 52 3.49 11.27 -1.57
N LEU A 53 2.35 11.23 -0.89
CA LEU A 53 2.04 10.27 0.18
C LEU A 53 1.27 9.07 -0.39
N ILE A 54 1.61 7.86 0.05
CA ILE A 54 0.86 6.64 -0.19
C ILE A 54 0.29 6.16 1.15
N ASP A 55 -1.02 5.92 1.15
CA ASP A 55 -1.91 5.51 2.25
C ASP A 55 -2.06 6.48 3.41
N LEU A 56 -3.31 6.58 3.89
CA LEU A 56 -3.73 7.50 4.95
C LEU A 56 -4.46 6.75 6.08
N PRO A 57 -4.19 7.06 7.36
CA PRO A 57 -4.64 6.23 8.48
C PRO A 57 -6.15 6.23 8.73
N MET A 58 -6.61 5.16 9.41
CA MET A 58 -8.01 4.98 9.82
C MET A 58 -8.50 6.04 10.80
N ALA A 59 -7.63 6.48 11.71
CA ALA A 59 -7.98 7.31 12.84
C ALA A 59 -7.45 8.75 12.71
N ILE A 60 -8.21 9.72 13.23
CA ILE A 60 -7.85 11.15 13.21
C ILE A 60 -6.52 11.40 13.91
N GLU A 61 -6.26 10.76 15.04
CA GLU A 61 -4.99 10.91 15.77
C GLU A 61 -3.79 10.50 14.91
N GLY A 62 -3.90 9.36 14.21
CA GLY A 62 -2.88 8.93 13.26
C GLY A 62 -2.71 9.91 12.11
N ALA A 63 -3.82 10.44 11.58
CA ALA A 63 -3.79 11.39 10.47
C ALA A 63 -3.06 12.70 10.82
N GLU A 64 -3.28 13.22 12.04
CA GLU A 64 -2.58 14.41 12.52
C GLU A 64 -1.11 14.14 12.84
N ALA A 65 -0.80 12.99 13.45
CA ALA A 65 0.58 12.58 13.72
C ALA A 65 1.39 12.40 12.43
N LEU A 66 0.79 11.78 11.42
CA LEU A 66 1.38 11.63 10.09
C LEU A 66 1.57 12.98 9.41
N ALA A 67 0.62 13.91 9.51
CA ALA A 67 0.75 15.26 8.97
C ALA A 67 1.93 16.03 9.60
N ASP A 68 2.10 15.94 10.92
CA ASP A 68 3.22 16.54 11.63
C ASP A 68 4.55 15.86 11.25
N TRP A 69 4.57 14.54 11.12
CA TRP A 69 5.75 13.80 10.64
C TRP A 69 6.17 14.21 9.22
N ILE A 70 5.24 14.35 8.27
CA ILE A 70 5.52 14.80 6.91
C ILE A 70 6.23 16.17 6.93
N ARG A 71 5.69 17.13 7.68
CA ARG A 71 6.27 18.50 7.80
C ARG A 71 7.66 18.50 8.42
N ASN A 72 7.94 17.56 9.32
CA ASN A 72 9.26 17.41 9.93
C ASN A 72 10.25 16.64 9.04
N THR A 73 9.76 15.87 8.07
CA THR A 73 10.57 15.00 7.22
C THR A 73 11.10 15.71 5.97
N THR A 74 10.35 16.67 5.41
CA THR A 74 10.76 17.37 4.19
C THR A 74 10.17 18.78 4.08
N ASP A 75 10.91 19.66 3.39
CA ASP A 75 10.46 21.01 3.01
C ASP A 75 9.69 21.04 1.68
N LYS A 76 9.56 19.89 1.01
CA LYS A 76 8.91 19.78 -0.30
C LYS A 76 7.39 19.83 -0.12
N PRO A 77 6.66 20.56 -0.97
CA PRO A 77 5.21 20.55 -0.93
C PRO A 77 4.67 19.13 -1.18
N LEU A 78 3.71 18.72 -0.34
CA LEU A 78 2.90 17.54 -0.60
C LEU A 78 1.88 17.89 -1.69
N VAL A 79 2.08 17.36 -2.90
CA VAL A 79 1.24 17.72 -4.07
C VAL A 79 0.11 16.72 -4.31
N ALA A 80 0.28 15.49 -3.85
CA ALA A 80 -0.77 14.49 -3.87
C ALA A 80 -0.62 13.44 -2.77
N ALA A 81 -1.73 12.76 -2.49
CA ALA A 81 -1.79 11.52 -1.75
C ALA A 81 -2.50 10.46 -2.60
N PHE A 82 -2.13 9.20 -2.44
CA PHE A 82 -2.78 8.05 -3.03
C PHE A 82 -3.18 7.04 -1.95
N THR A 83 -4.24 6.28 -2.21
CA THR A 83 -4.56 5.08 -1.45
C THR A 83 -4.43 3.85 -2.35
N THR A 84 -3.85 2.79 -1.79
CA THR A 84 -3.55 1.50 -2.44
C THR A 84 -4.81 0.71 -2.77
N HIS A 85 -5.69 0.51 -1.78
CA HIS A 85 -6.92 -0.30 -1.89
C HIS A 85 -8.04 0.17 -0.93
N PHE A 86 -9.21 -0.50 -0.95
CA PHE A 86 -10.41 -0.01 -0.26
C PHE A 86 -10.48 -0.28 1.26
N HIS A 87 -9.49 -0.84 1.93
CA HIS A 87 -9.61 -1.08 3.38
C HIS A 87 -9.58 0.24 4.17
N PRO A 88 -10.41 0.37 5.22
CA PRO A 88 -10.64 1.64 5.90
C PRO A 88 -9.39 2.23 6.55
N ASP A 89 -8.44 1.40 6.93
CA ASP A 89 -7.19 1.83 7.54
C ASP A 89 -6.19 2.49 6.58
N HIS A 90 -6.47 2.46 5.28
CA HIS A 90 -5.67 3.12 4.24
C HIS A 90 -6.32 4.40 3.69
N TYR A 91 -7.51 4.81 4.17
CA TYR A 91 -8.12 6.09 3.76
C TYR A 91 -9.05 6.80 4.76
N LEU A 92 -9.65 6.10 5.73
CA LEU A 92 -10.92 6.52 6.34
C LEU A 92 -10.88 7.92 6.95
N SER A 93 -9.82 8.23 7.70
CA SER A 93 -9.60 9.56 8.31
C SER A 93 -8.57 10.41 7.57
N GLY A 94 -8.20 10.03 6.34
CA GLY A 94 -7.26 10.79 5.51
C GLY A 94 -7.68 12.24 5.25
N GLY A 95 -8.98 12.54 5.32
CA GLY A 95 -9.49 13.92 5.26
C GLY A 95 -8.95 14.86 6.34
N ALA A 96 -8.65 14.35 7.55
CA ALA A 96 -8.04 15.14 8.61
C ALA A 96 -6.60 15.54 8.24
N LEU A 97 -5.82 14.60 7.69
CA LEU A 97 -4.48 14.89 7.16
C LEU A 97 -4.54 15.89 6.02
N LEU A 98 -5.42 15.69 5.03
CA LEU A 98 -5.52 16.55 3.85
C LEU A 98 -5.93 17.99 4.20
N ALA A 99 -6.67 18.21 5.29
CA ALA A 99 -6.95 19.56 5.79
C ALA A 99 -5.67 20.33 6.18
N ARG A 100 -4.58 19.64 6.52
CA ARG A 100 -3.26 20.21 6.81
C ARG A 100 -2.42 20.49 5.54
N PHE A 101 -2.86 20.01 4.38
CA PHE A 101 -2.22 20.15 3.07
C PHE A 101 -3.26 20.49 1.97
N PRO A 102 -3.88 21.69 2.01
CA PRO A 102 -5.04 22.01 1.19
C PRO A 102 -4.80 22.02 -0.34
N GLU A 103 -3.55 22.05 -0.77
CA GLU A 103 -3.17 21.97 -2.19
C GLU A 103 -2.96 20.53 -2.68
N ALA A 104 -2.82 19.57 -1.75
CA ALA A 104 -2.62 18.17 -2.09
C ALA A 104 -3.89 17.57 -2.69
N LYS A 105 -3.75 16.92 -3.84
CA LYS A 105 -4.85 16.16 -4.45
C LYS A 105 -4.88 14.74 -3.91
N TYR A 106 -6.06 14.14 -3.78
CA TYR A 106 -6.19 12.77 -3.30
C TYR A 106 -6.71 11.85 -4.40
N TYR A 107 -6.01 10.74 -4.63
CA TYR A 107 -6.21 9.83 -5.74
C TYR A 107 -6.31 8.36 -5.30
N ALA A 108 -6.95 7.55 -6.14
CA ALA A 108 -6.92 6.09 -6.09
C ALA A 108 -7.31 5.56 -7.49
N ASN A 109 -7.04 4.29 -7.77
CA ASN A 109 -7.61 3.63 -8.96
C ASN A 109 -9.15 3.79 -8.97
N SER A 110 -9.79 3.87 -10.14
CA SER A 110 -11.24 4.05 -10.22
C SER A 110 -12.05 2.96 -9.51
N LYS A 111 -11.60 1.70 -9.54
CA LYS A 111 -12.26 0.58 -8.84
C LYS A 111 -12.19 0.79 -7.32
N VAL A 112 -11.01 1.13 -6.79
CA VAL A 112 -10.79 1.46 -5.38
C VAL A 112 -11.67 2.64 -4.95
N ALA A 113 -11.67 3.73 -5.72
CA ALA A 113 -12.46 4.92 -5.43
C ALA A 113 -13.98 4.64 -5.41
N ALA A 114 -14.45 3.73 -6.27
CA ALA A 114 -15.85 3.32 -6.32
C ALA A 114 -16.26 2.50 -5.08
N GLU A 115 -15.42 1.56 -4.64
CA GLU A 115 -15.70 0.74 -3.45
C GLU A 115 -15.60 1.57 -2.16
N ILE A 116 -14.59 2.43 -2.03
CA ILE A 116 -14.51 3.41 -0.93
C ILE A 116 -15.79 4.24 -0.86
N LYS A 117 -16.28 4.76 -1.99
CA LYS A 117 -17.50 5.58 -2.03
C LYS A 117 -18.74 4.79 -1.58
N LYS A 118 -18.82 3.52 -1.95
CA LYS A 118 -19.94 2.62 -1.61
C LYS A 118 -19.96 2.27 -0.13
N GLU A 119 -18.80 2.03 0.48
CA GLU A 119 -18.69 1.58 1.87
C GLU A 119 -18.52 2.72 2.90
N ALA A 120 -18.09 3.92 2.46
CA ALA A 120 -17.67 5.02 3.34
C ALA A 120 -18.60 5.30 4.53
N ALA A 121 -19.90 5.47 4.29
CA ALA A 121 -20.86 5.81 5.36
C ALA A 121 -21.00 4.68 6.39
N HIS A 122 -20.97 3.43 5.93
CA HIS A 122 -21.04 2.26 6.79
C HIS A 122 -19.74 2.10 7.61
N LYS A 123 -18.58 2.24 6.97
CA LYS A 123 -17.26 2.16 7.65
C LYS A 123 -17.11 3.26 8.69
N VAL A 124 -17.52 4.50 8.41
CA VAL A 124 -17.56 5.57 9.41
C VAL A 124 -18.41 5.18 10.62
N THR A 125 -19.64 4.69 10.37
CA THR A 125 -20.55 4.29 11.46
C THR A 125 -19.96 3.15 12.30
N THR A 126 -19.43 2.12 11.64
CA THR A 126 -18.87 0.94 12.31
C THR A 126 -17.61 1.29 13.09
N MET A 127 -16.68 2.03 12.50
CA MET A 127 -15.43 2.38 13.16
C MET A 127 -15.63 3.39 14.28
N LYS A 128 -16.64 4.27 14.22
CA LYS A 128 -17.03 5.08 15.39
C LYS A 128 -17.59 4.26 16.54
N ALA A 129 -18.33 3.19 16.26
CA ALA A 129 -18.81 2.29 17.30
C ALA A 129 -17.66 1.52 17.97
N VAL A 130 -16.59 1.21 17.23
CA VAL A 130 -15.42 0.48 17.72
C VAL A 130 -14.40 1.40 18.42
N LEU A 131 -14.04 2.52 17.79
CA LEU A 131 -12.94 3.41 18.22
C LEU A 131 -13.43 4.64 19.00
N GLY A 132 -14.73 4.91 18.99
CA GLY A 132 -15.34 6.09 19.58
C GLY A 132 -15.62 7.21 18.56
N ASN A 133 -16.64 8.01 18.84
CA ASN A 133 -17.18 9.02 17.92
C ASN A 133 -16.17 10.08 17.45
N ASN A 134 -15.16 10.37 18.27
CA ASN A 134 -14.15 11.40 18.00
C ASN A 134 -12.87 10.84 17.36
N ALA A 135 -12.75 9.51 17.21
CA ALA A 135 -11.56 8.88 16.65
C ALA A 135 -11.58 8.82 15.12
N VAL A 136 -12.75 8.97 14.49
CA VAL A 136 -12.96 8.83 13.05
C VAL A 136 -13.76 10.03 12.53
N VAL A 137 -13.44 10.49 11.32
CA VAL A 137 -14.14 11.61 10.67
C VAL A 137 -15.65 11.37 10.49
N ASP A 138 -16.44 12.43 10.43
CA ASP A 138 -17.88 12.35 10.12
C ASP A 138 -18.16 11.96 8.67
N LYS A 139 -17.26 12.36 7.76
CA LYS A 139 -17.40 12.14 6.34
C LYS A 139 -16.03 11.87 5.73
N VAL A 140 -15.93 10.74 5.02
CA VAL A 140 -14.75 10.37 4.25
C VAL A 140 -14.49 11.40 3.15
N HIS A 141 -13.23 11.82 3.03
CA HIS A 141 -12.77 12.55 1.86
C HIS A 141 -12.51 11.54 0.74
N LEU A 142 -13.33 11.53 -0.31
CA LEU A 142 -13.25 10.51 -1.36
C LEU A 142 -12.07 10.78 -2.31
N PRO A 143 -11.31 9.75 -2.72
CA PRO A 143 -10.27 9.93 -3.73
C PRO A 143 -10.88 10.22 -5.10
N THR A 144 -10.16 11.01 -5.88
CA THR A 144 -10.44 11.19 -7.31
C THR A 144 -9.89 9.98 -8.08
N PRO A 145 -10.65 9.37 -9.01
CA PRO A 145 -10.15 8.30 -9.85
C PRO A 145 -8.88 8.70 -10.62
N TYR A 146 -7.91 7.79 -10.66
CA TYR A 146 -6.66 7.93 -11.40
C TYR A 146 -6.29 6.59 -12.02
N ASP A 147 -6.59 6.42 -13.31
CA ASP A 147 -6.40 5.17 -14.05
C ASP A 147 -5.18 5.18 -15.00
N PHE A 148 -4.25 6.12 -14.80
CA PHE A 148 -2.97 6.08 -15.53
C PHE A 148 -2.05 5.02 -14.95
N SER A 149 -1.07 4.55 -15.74
CA SER A 149 -0.12 3.52 -15.33
C SER A 149 1.11 4.04 -14.60
N PHE A 150 1.25 5.36 -14.44
CA PHE A 150 2.36 5.99 -13.71
C PHE A 150 2.07 7.47 -13.42
N PHE A 151 2.87 8.07 -12.55
CA PHE A 151 3.06 9.53 -12.48
C PHE A 151 4.55 9.89 -12.39
N THR A 152 4.84 11.18 -12.55
CA THR A 152 6.16 11.76 -12.26
C THR A 152 6.01 12.91 -11.27
N LEU A 153 7.06 13.17 -10.50
CA LEU A 153 7.12 14.37 -9.65
C LEU A 153 7.74 15.53 -10.44
N PRO A 154 7.29 16.78 -10.21
CA PRO A 154 7.93 17.96 -10.79
C PRO A 154 9.45 17.98 -10.52
N GLY A 155 10.23 18.13 -11.60
CA GLY A 155 11.70 18.09 -11.56
C GLY A 155 12.32 16.70 -11.59
N ASP A 156 11.52 15.63 -11.60
CA ASP A 156 11.95 14.22 -11.64
C ASP A 156 11.25 13.44 -12.77
N GLU A 157 10.95 14.11 -13.89
CA GLU A 157 10.20 13.55 -15.03
C GLU A 157 10.88 12.34 -15.67
N ALA A 158 12.20 12.20 -15.51
CA ALA A 158 12.98 11.07 -16.01
C ALA A 158 12.87 9.80 -15.15
N THR A 159 12.26 9.87 -13.97
CA THR A 159 12.14 8.74 -13.03
C THR A 159 10.68 8.52 -12.63
N PRO A 160 9.86 7.92 -13.52
CA PRO A 160 8.44 7.69 -13.23
C PRO A 160 8.23 6.68 -12.09
N ILE A 161 7.18 6.93 -11.31
CA ILE A 161 6.61 5.98 -10.34
C ILE A 161 5.51 5.22 -11.07
N GLN A 162 5.69 3.91 -11.25
CA GLN A 162 4.81 3.04 -12.04
C GLN A 162 3.78 2.38 -11.14
N PHE A 163 2.56 2.21 -11.66
CA PHE A 163 1.47 1.54 -10.99
C PHE A 163 1.32 0.12 -11.52
N LEU A 164 1.21 -0.83 -10.61
CA LEU A 164 0.82 -2.21 -10.92
C LEU A 164 -0.56 -2.40 -10.30
N SER A 165 -1.60 -2.36 -11.13
CA SER A 165 -3.00 -2.40 -10.69
C SER A 165 -3.91 -2.86 -11.85
N PRO A 166 -5.00 -3.58 -11.56
CA PRO A 166 -5.32 -4.15 -10.26
C PRO A 166 -4.45 -5.37 -9.96
N MET A 167 -3.88 -5.46 -8.76
CA MET A 167 -3.23 -6.65 -8.23
C MET A 167 -4.10 -7.30 -7.14
N THR A 168 -3.77 -8.52 -6.76
CA THR A 168 -4.39 -9.17 -5.60
C THR A 168 -3.41 -9.21 -4.42
N GLY A 169 -3.86 -8.69 -3.28
CA GLY A 169 -3.26 -8.83 -1.97
C GLY A 169 -4.25 -9.52 -1.04
N ASP A 170 -4.43 -8.97 0.16
CA ASP A 170 -5.53 -9.38 1.01
C ASP A 170 -6.91 -8.99 0.43
N THR A 171 -6.94 -8.07 -0.54
CA THR A 171 -8.07 -7.68 -1.39
C THR A 171 -7.72 -7.77 -2.90
N VAL A 172 -8.70 -7.50 -3.78
CA VAL A 172 -8.63 -7.69 -5.25
C VAL A 172 -8.32 -6.41 -6.05
N ASP A 173 -8.22 -5.26 -5.40
CA ASP A 173 -8.14 -3.94 -6.04
C ASP A 173 -6.82 -3.21 -5.73
N GLU A 174 -5.79 -3.96 -5.34
CA GLU A 174 -4.51 -3.40 -4.92
C GLU A 174 -3.82 -2.61 -6.03
N THR A 175 -3.24 -1.48 -5.62
CA THR A 175 -2.34 -0.68 -6.45
C THR A 175 -0.96 -0.65 -5.81
N LEU A 176 0.01 -1.32 -6.44
CA LEU A 176 1.40 -1.30 -6.00
C LEU A 176 2.14 -0.17 -6.72
N PHE A 177 3.07 0.49 -6.01
CA PHE A 177 3.84 1.61 -6.54
C PHE A 177 5.30 1.18 -6.73
N TRP A 178 5.67 0.87 -7.97
CA TRP A 178 7.03 0.48 -8.34
C TRP A 178 7.86 1.72 -8.74
N ILE A 179 9.04 1.88 -8.13
CA ILE A 179 9.96 2.99 -8.39
C ILE A 179 11.27 2.42 -8.96
N PRO A 180 11.37 2.20 -10.29
CA PRO A 180 12.52 1.53 -10.91
C PRO A 180 13.87 2.21 -10.63
N SER A 181 13.88 3.54 -10.56
CA SER A 181 15.11 4.33 -10.42
C SER A 181 15.86 4.05 -9.11
N ILE A 182 15.15 3.61 -8.06
CA ILE A 182 15.72 3.24 -6.75
C ILE A 182 15.44 1.79 -6.36
N LYS A 183 14.75 1.04 -7.23
CA LYS A 183 14.30 -0.34 -7.00
C LYS A 183 13.52 -0.52 -5.69
N THR A 184 12.61 0.41 -5.42
CA THR A 184 11.71 0.34 -4.26
C THR A 184 10.31 0.04 -4.73
N LEU A 185 9.65 -0.91 -4.09
CA LEU A 185 8.25 -1.23 -4.27
C LEU A 185 7.48 -0.87 -2.99
N ILE A 186 6.42 -0.09 -3.10
CA ILE A 186 5.41 0.03 -2.04
C ILE A 186 4.29 -0.94 -2.39
N ALA A 187 4.11 -1.96 -1.54
CA ALA A 187 3.35 -3.14 -1.88
C ALA A 187 1.87 -3.09 -1.45
N GLY A 188 1.50 -2.16 -0.57
CA GLY A 188 0.20 -2.24 0.11
C GLY A 188 0.06 -3.59 0.82
N ASP A 189 -1.18 -4.07 0.92
CA ASP A 189 -1.49 -5.30 1.65
C ASP A 189 -1.33 -6.55 0.77
N SER A 190 -0.66 -6.39 -0.38
CA SER A 190 -0.05 -7.51 -1.10
C SER A 190 1.16 -8.08 -0.37
N VAL A 191 1.80 -7.35 0.54
CA VAL A 191 2.89 -7.84 1.40
C VAL A 191 2.72 -7.31 2.81
N TYR A 192 2.82 -8.20 3.79
CA TYR A 192 2.81 -7.87 5.22
C TYR A 192 4.20 -8.02 5.82
N GLY A 193 4.52 -7.22 6.84
CA GLY A 193 5.74 -7.35 7.63
C GLY A 193 5.85 -8.75 8.26
N HIS A 194 7.05 -9.33 8.24
CA HIS A 194 7.33 -10.62 8.87
C HIS A 194 7.16 -10.64 10.40
N ASP A 195 6.89 -9.49 11.00
CA ASP A 195 6.60 -9.31 12.42
C ASP A 195 5.09 -9.33 12.75
N MET A 196 4.24 -9.77 11.82
CA MET A 196 2.80 -9.93 12.09
C MET A 196 2.10 -11.01 11.26
N HIS A 197 0.91 -11.40 11.74
CA HIS A 197 -0.07 -12.22 11.02
C HIS A 197 -0.77 -11.39 9.94
N LEU A 198 -1.21 -12.05 8.86
CA LEU A 198 -1.88 -11.42 7.73
C LEU A 198 -3.41 -11.38 7.91
N TRP A 199 -4.06 -10.40 7.29
CA TRP A 199 -5.49 -10.46 7.01
C TRP A 199 -5.76 -11.44 5.86
N LEU A 200 -6.58 -12.46 6.12
CA LEU A 200 -7.06 -13.39 5.09
C LEU A 200 -8.59 -13.40 5.00
N ALA A 201 -9.29 -12.58 5.79
CA ALA A 201 -10.74 -12.66 5.93
C ALA A 201 -11.49 -12.37 4.60
N ASP A 202 -10.80 -11.77 3.63
CA ASP A 202 -11.33 -11.44 2.32
C ASP A 202 -10.94 -12.50 1.25
N SER A 203 -10.05 -13.43 1.57
CA SER A 203 -9.65 -14.55 0.71
C SER A 203 -10.68 -15.70 0.70
N LEU A 204 -11.90 -15.41 0.23
CA LEU A 204 -13.06 -16.32 0.32
C LEU A 204 -12.99 -17.54 -0.61
N THR A 205 -12.09 -17.53 -1.59
CA THR A 205 -11.96 -18.59 -2.59
C THR A 205 -10.49 -18.95 -2.84
N LYS A 206 -10.27 -20.14 -3.38
CA LYS A 206 -8.94 -20.61 -3.80
C LYS A 206 -8.32 -19.73 -4.90
N ALA A 207 -9.13 -19.20 -5.81
CA ALA A 207 -8.63 -18.31 -6.85
C ALA A 207 -8.03 -17.02 -6.28
N LEU A 208 -8.59 -16.49 -5.19
CA LEU A 208 -8.04 -15.30 -4.52
C LEU A 208 -6.66 -15.56 -3.92
N THR A 209 -6.48 -16.68 -3.20
CA THR A 209 -5.17 -17.02 -2.63
C THR A 209 -4.13 -17.39 -3.69
N GLU A 210 -4.56 -18.02 -4.80
CA GLU A 210 -3.69 -18.29 -5.96
C GLU A 210 -3.30 -17.02 -6.71
N SER A 211 -4.22 -16.06 -6.85
CA SER A 211 -3.94 -14.75 -7.45
C SER A 211 -2.97 -13.94 -6.59
N TRP A 212 -3.16 -13.91 -5.27
CA TRP A 212 -2.23 -13.25 -4.35
C TRP A 212 -0.81 -13.84 -4.47
N LEU A 213 -0.67 -15.17 -4.53
CA LEU A 213 0.63 -15.80 -4.78
C LEU A 213 1.26 -15.37 -6.12
N SER A 214 0.44 -15.16 -7.16
CA SER A 214 0.90 -14.67 -8.47
C SER A 214 1.39 -13.22 -8.40
N THR A 215 0.76 -12.37 -7.59
CA THR A 215 1.27 -11.03 -7.25
C THR A 215 2.67 -11.13 -6.63
N LEU A 216 2.90 -12.04 -5.69
CA LEU A 216 4.22 -12.23 -5.07
C LEU A 216 5.28 -12.69 -6.08
N ASP A 217 4.90 -13.52 -7.05
CA ASP A 217 5.80 -13.96 -8.11
C ASP A 217 6.17 -12.80 -9.07
N LEU A 218 5.23 -11.89 -9.35
CA LEU A 218 5.52 -10.64 -10.05
C LEU A 218 6.51 -9.77 -9.27
N ILE A 219 6.32 -9.63 -7.95
CA ILE A 219 7.22 -8.85 -7.09
C ILE A 219 8.66 -9.40 -7.18
N ASP A 220 8.84 -10.72 -7.11
CA ASP A 220 10.16 -11.35 -7.27
C ASP A 220 10.77 -11.08 -8.65
N TYR A 221 9.95 -11.06 -9.70
CA TYR A 221 10.40 -10.75 -11.06
C TYR A 221 10.94 -9.33 -11.21
N LEU A 222 10.36 -8.35 -10.51
CA LEU A 222 10.83 -6.95 -10.49
C LEU A 222 12.20 -6.79 -9.84
N LYS A 223 12.61 -7.74 -8.99
CA LYS A 223 13.87 -7.72 -8.22
C LYS A 223 14.05 -6.40 -7.44
N PRO A 224 13.09 -6.03 -6.58
CA PRO A 224 13.20 -4.87 -5.71
C PRO A 224 14.40 -5.01 -4.77
N SER A 225 15.07 -3.90 -4.49
CA SER A 225 16.03 -3.81 -3.40
C SER A 225 15.33 -3.61 -2.05
N VAL A 226 14.15 -2.99 -2.07
CA VAL A 226 13.32 -2.67 -0.91
C VAL A 226 11.86 -2.93 -1.27
N VAL A 227 11.15 -3.70 -0.43
CA VAL A 227 9.70 -3.88 -0.49
C VAL A 227 9.10 -3.32 0.79
N ILE A 228 8.26 -2.30 0.67
CA ILE A 228 7.56 -1.68 1.81
C ILE A 228 6.20 -2.38 1.95
N PRO A 229 5.94 -3.13 3.03
CA PRO A 229 4.66 -3.78 3.27
C PRO A 229 3.59 -2.76 3.66
N GLY A 230 2.32 -3.13 3.53
CA GLY A 230 1.19 -2.30 3.94
C GLY A 230 0.99 -2.25 5.45
N HIS A 231 1.42 -3.29 6.17
CA HIS A 231 1.48 -3.32 7.64
C HIS A 231 2.83 -3.83 8.16
N SER A 232 3.36 -3.21 9.22
CA SER A 232 4.59 -3.64 9.89
C SER A 232 4.64 -3.07 11.30
N LEU A 233 5.17 -3.82 12.28
CA LEU A 233 5.37 -3.27 13.63
C LEU A 233 6.64 -2.43 13.76
N SER A 234 7.54 -2.51 12.79
CA SER A 234 8.77 -1.70 12.79
C SER A 234 9.18 -1.20 11.41
N ASN A 235 9.73 0.02 11.40
CA ASN A 235 10.23 0.69 10.19
C ASN A 235 11.72 0.42 9.94
N LYS A 236 12.29 -0.60 10.60
CA LYS A 236 13.73 -0.87 10.53
C LYS A 236 14.08 -1.57 9.23
N LYS A 237 14.48 -0.75 8.24
CA LYS A 237 15.10 -1.12 6.95
C LYS A 237 14.44 -2.34 6.32
N PHE A 238 13.29 -2.10 5.70
CA PHE A 238 12.66 -3.05 4.81
C PHE A 238 13.68 -3.66 3.84
N GLY A 239 13.70 -4.99 3.79
CA GLY A 239 14.61 -5.77 2.96
C GLY A 239 14.01 -6.06 1.58
N CYS A 240 14.73 -6.83 0.76
CA CYS A 240 14.27 -7.20 -0.57
C CYS A 240 13.28 -8.37 -0.60
N SER A 241 13.34 -9.31 0.37
CA SER A 241 12.52 -10.54 0.29
C SER A 241 11.91 -11.06 1.59
N ILE A 242 12.38 -10.66 2.78
CA ILE A 242 11.92 -11.31 4.04
C ILE A 242 10.40 -11.24 4.24
N ASP A 243 9.80 -10.08 3.95
CA ASP A 243 8.37 -9.84 4.11
C ASP A 243 7.56 -10.54 2.98
N VAL A 244 8.12 -10.62 1.77
CA VAL A 244 7.55 -11.36 0.63
C VAL A 244 7.54 -12.86 0.91
N ASP A 245 8.66 -13.40 1.39
CA ASP A 245 8.83 -14.80 1.75
C ASP A 245 7.92 -15.20 2.92
N HIS A 246 7.78 -14.33 3.92
CA HIS A 246 6.82 -14.50 5.01
C HIS A 246 5.38 -14.56 4.50
N THR A 247 4.97 -13.58 3.70
CA THR A 247 3.62 -13.51 3.12
C THR A 247 3.32 -14.78 2.31
N ARG A 248 4.27 -15.21 1.47
CA ARG A 248 4.17 -16.44 0.68
C ARG A 248 4.05 -17.69 1.56
N ALA A 249 4.89 -17.82 2.58
CA ALA A 249 4.84 -18.96 3.49
C ALA A 249 3.50 -19.04 4.23
N TYR A 250 2.97 -17.89 4.64
CA TYR A 250 1.66 -17.76 5.28
C TYR A 250 0.52 -18.24 4.38
N LEU A 251 0.49 -17.79 3.12
CA LEU A 251 -0.50 -18.21 2.13
C LEU A 251 -0.41 -19.71 1.83
N ARG A 252 0.80 -20.25 1.66
CA ARG A 252 0.99 -21.69 1.41
C ARG A 252 0.54 -22.55 2.59
N TYR A 253 0.79 -22.09 3.82
CA TYR A 253 0.29 -22.76 5.01
C TYR A 253 -1.24 -22.69 5.09
N TRP A 254 -1.85 -21.52 4.82
CA TRP A 254 -3.30 -21.36 4.72
C TRP A 254 -3.93 -22.33 3.72
N GLN A 255 -3.44 -22.34 2.48
CA GLN A 255 -3.95 -23.20 1.41
C GLN A 255 -3.96 -24.68 1.82
N LYS A 256 -2.86 -25.13 2.44
CA LYS A 256 -2.67 -26.53 2.84
C LYS A 256 -3.50 -26.93 4.06
N GLU A 257 -3.48 -26.11 5.11
CA GLU A 257 -3.97 -26.50 6.43
C GLU A 257 -5.41 -26.08 6.69
N ILE A 258 -5.89 -25.02 6.05
CA ILE A 258 -7.25 -24.50 6.24
C ILE A 258 -8.09 -24.62 4.96
N GLU A 259 -7.68 -23.95 3.87
CA GLU A 259 -8.49 -23.84 2.64
C GLU A 259 -8.82 -25.23 2.05
N ALA A 260 -7.82 -26.12 1.94
CA ALA A 260 -8.00 -27.48 1.43
C ALA A 260 -8.92 -28.37 2.29
N LYS A 261 -9.30 -27.94 3.50
CA LYS A 261 -10.24 -28.68 4.38
C LYS A 261 -11.70 -28.24 4.17
N GLY A 262 -11.91 -27.13 3.48
CA GLY A 262 -13.21 -26.51 3.27
C GLY A 262 -13.65 -25.59 4.41
N LEU A 263 -14.59 -24.70 4.08
CA LEU A 263 -15.21 -23.77 5.03
C LEU A 263 -15.84 -24.52 6.22
N ASP A 264 -15.78 -23.92 7.41
CA ASP A 264 -16.36 -24.47 8.65
C ASP A 264 -15.81 -25.83 9.09
N HIS A 265 -14.67 -26.28 8.55
CA HIS A 265 -14.04 -27.52 8.97
C HIS A 265 -13.57 -27.46 10.44
N PHE A 266 -12.92 -26.36 10.81
CA PHE A 266 -12.38 -26.12 12.15
C PHE A 266 -13.19 -25.05 12.89
N PRO A 267 -13.29 -25.08 14.24
CA PRO A 267 -13.72 -23.92 15.01
C PRO A 267 -12.63 -22.81 15.00
N PRO A 268 -12.99 -21.53 15.21
CA PRO A 268 -12.05 -20.40 15.16
C PRO A 268 -10.78 -20.63 16.00
N GLN A 269 -10.92 -21.08 17.24
CA GLN A 269 -9.78 -21.32 18.14
C GLN A 269 -8.75 -22.31 17.58
N VAL A 270 -9.17 -23.29 16.78
CA VAL A 270 -8.25 -24.25 16.17
C VAL A 270 -7.46 -23.61 15.02
N ILE A 271 -8.10 -22.76 14.22
CA ILE A 271 -7.42 -21.97 13.18
C ILE A 271 -6.40 -21.04 13.83
N PHE A 272 -6.83 -20.26 14.83
CA PHE A 272 -5.96 -19.37 15.59
C PHE A 272 -4.72 -20.10 16.14
N ASN A 273 -4.93 -21.22 16.84
CA ASN A 273 -3.84 -21.99 17.44
C ASN A 273 -2.89 -22.60 16.40
N LYS A 274 -3.41 -23.02 15.23
CA LYS A 274 -2.57 -23.55 14.14
C LYS A 274 -1.61 -22.49 13.60
N PHE A 275 -2.07 -21.26 13.42
CA PHE A 275 -1.25 -20.17 12.90
C PHE A 275 -0.27 -19.64 13.94
N ASN A 276 -0.71 -19.41 15.18
CA ASN A 276 0.19 -18.98 16.25
C ASN A 276 1.30 -20.01 16.52
N LYS A 277 1.02 -21.30 16.31
CA LYS A 277 2.04 -22.35 16.42
C LYS A 277 3.03 -22.34 15.25
N GLU A 278 2.56 -22.16 14.03
CA GLU A 278 3.40 -22.18 12.83
C GLU A 278 4.25 -20.91 12.69
N PHE A 279 3.68 -19.76 13.06
CA PHE A 279 4.33 -18.46 13.02
C PHE A 279 4.49 -17.92 14.45
N PRO A 280 5.39 -18.51 15.26
CA PRO A 280 5.53 -18.16 16.66
C PRO A 280 6.14 -16.77 16.84
N GLY A 281 5.77 -16.10 17.94
CA GLY A 281 6.33 -14.80 18.33
C GLY A 281 5.56 -13.59 17.81
N LEU A 282 4.56 -13.80 16.94
CA LEU A 282 3.78 -12.71 16.33
C LEU A 282 2.70 -12.12 17.27
N LEU A 283 2.31 -12.84 18.32
CA LEU A 283 1.26 -12.37 19.26
C LEU A 283 1.79 -11.55 20.45
N ASN A 284 3.05 -11.73 20.84
CA ASN A 284 3.64 -11.13 22.04
C ASN A 284 4.45 -9.87 21.71
N LEU A 285 3.84 -8.99 20.93
CA LEU A 285 4.48 -7.78 20.43
C LEU A 285 3.86 -6.56 21.12
N ASN A 286 4.52 -5.41 21.07
CA ASN A 286 4.01 -4.17 21.68
C ASN A 286 2.79 -3.58 20.95
N SER A 287 2.06 -4.40 20.19
CA SER A 287 0.85 -4.08 19.44
C SER A 287 -0.14 -5.24 19.50
N THR A 288 -1.43 -4.92 19.51
CA THR A 288 -2.53 -5.90 19.43
C THR A 288 -2.93 -6.24 18.00
N THR A 289 -2.41 -5.52 16.99
CA THR A 289 -2.79 -5.68 15.58
C THR A 289 -2.64 -7.12 15.12
N SER A 290 -1.46 -7.72 15.30
CA SER A 290 -1.22 -9.08 14.80
C SER A 290 -2.19 -10.11 15.41
N ALA A 291 -2.58 -9.94 16.67
CA ALA A 291 -3.57 -10.81 17.30
C ALA A 291 -4.98 -10.57 16.74
N PHE A 292 -5.32 -9.32 16.48
CA PHE A 292 -6.59 -8.93 15.85
C PHE A 292 -6.72 -9.51 14.44
N LEU A 293 -5.70 -9.36 13.57
CA LEU A 293 -5.72 -9.87 12.20
C LEU A 293 -5.90 -11.40 12.16
N LEU A 294 -5.16 -12.12 13.02
CA LEU A 294 -5.31 -13.58 13.12
C LEU A 294 -6.70 -13.97 13.64
N ASN A 295 -7.20 -13.28 14.67
CA ASN A 295 -8.51 -13.57 15.23
C ASN A 295 -9.63 -13.33 14.21
N SER A 296 -9.58 -12.21 13.48
CA SER A 296 -10.55 -11.89 12.42
C SER A 296 -10.57 -12.97 11.32
N THR A 297 -9.39 -13.44 10.91
CA THR A 297 -9.29 -14.57 9.96
C THR A 297 -9.87 -15.85 10.55
N ALA A 298 -9.55 -16.19 11.80
CA ALA A 298 -10.04 -17.39 12.45
C ALA A 298 -11.58 -17.39 12.60
N GLU A 299 -12.16 -16.25 12.95
CA GLU A 299 -13.62 -16.05 13.06
C GLU A 299 -14.30 -16.11 11.69
N GLN A 300 -13.68 -15.58 10.65
CA GLN A 300 -14.25 -15.57 9.30
C GLN A 300 -14.47 -16.99 8.74
N PHE A 301 -13.49 -17.87 8.90
CA PHE A 301 -13.52 -19.20 8.28
C PHE A 301 -13.84 -20.34 9.25
N GLY A 302 -13.87 -20.03 10.54
CA GLY A 302 -14.17 -20.99 11.58
C GLY A 302 -15.67 -21.28 11.73
N ARG A 303 -16.01 -22.54 11.99
CA ARG A 303 -17.39 -22.97 12.22
C ARG A 303 -18.01 -22.22 13.39
N GLY A 304 -19.10 -21.50 13.11
CA GLY A 304 -19.82 -20.71 14.11
C GLY A 304 -19.10 -19.43 14.52
N GLY A 305 -18.06 -19.02 13.79
CA GLY A 305 -17.39 -17.75 14.01
C GLY A 305 -18.18 -16.54 13.52
N THR A 306 -17.75 -15.37 13.94
CA THR A 306 -18.34 -14.07 13.56
C THR A 306 -17.76 -13.60 12.23
N ARG A 307 -18.50 -13.83 11.15
CA ARG A 307 -18.08 -13.45 9.79
C ARG A 307 -18.19 -11.95 9.56
N GLN A 308 -17.17 -11.40 8.91
CA GLN A 308 -17.16 -10.04 8.37
C GLN A 308 -18.21 -9.90 7.27
N VAL A 309 -18.73 -8.68 7.12
CA VAL A 309 -19.59 -8.31 5.99
C VAL A 309 -18.71 -7.80 4.86
N HIS A 310 -18.80 -8.46 3.71
CA HIS A 310 -18.18 -8.03 2.46
C HIS A 310 -19.20 -7.27 1.62
N TYR A 311 -18.84 -6.10 1.09
CA TYR A 311 -19.70 -5.36 0.15
C TYR A 311 -19.28 -5.57 -1.30
N ILE A 312 -18.13 -6.20 -1.53
CA ILE A 312 -17.73 -6.81 -2.80
C ILE A 312 -18.10 -8.29 -2.74
N ASP A 313 -18.62 -8.83 -3.85
CA ASP A 313 -18.88 -10.26 -3.98
C ASP A 313 -17.58 -11.02 -4.22
N LEU A 314 -16.75 -11.10 -3.19
CA LEU A 314 -15.47 -11.81 -3.24
C LEU A 314 -15.65 -13.32 -3.51
N GLY A 315 -16.82 -13.87 -3.20
CA GLY A 315 -17.17 -15.26 -3.51
C GLY A 315 -17.36 -15.54 -5.00
N ALA A 316 -17.57 -14.51 -5.83
CA ALA A 316 -17.72 -14.66 -7.27
C ALA A 316 -16.39 -15.01 -7.98
N TYR A 317 -15.25 -14.66 -7.39
CA TYR A 317 -13.92 -14.95 -7.96
C TYR A 317 -13.56 -16.41 -7.76
N THR A 318 -14.05 -17.28 -8.65
CA THR A 318 -13.82 -18.74 -8.57
C THR A 318 -12.74 -19.24 -9.53
N ASP A 319 -12.23 -18.36 -10.39
CA ASP A 319 -11.21 -18.62 -11.39
C ASP A 319 -10.22 -17.44 -11.46
N VAL A 320 -8.93 -17.74 -11.56
CA VAL A 320 -7.88 -16.70 -11.62
C VAL A 320 -7.98 -15.83 -12.88
N GLY A 321 -8.50 -16.37 -13.99
CA GLY A 321 -8.73 -15.63 -15.22
C GLY A 321 -9.77 -14.51 -15.08
N ALA A 322 -10.70 -14.62 -14.12
CA ALA A 322 -11.65 -13.57 -13.79
C ALA A 322 -11.05 -12.43 -12.96
N LEU A 323 -9.91 -12.68 -12.28
CA LEU A 323 -9.11 -11.68 -11.59
C LEU A 323 -8.09 -11.03 -12.54
N ASP A 324 -7.61 -11.80 -13.53
CA ASP A 324 -6.73 -11.37 -14.61
C ASP A 324 -7.44 -10.63 -15.75
N GLU A 325 -8.65 -10.08 -15.55
CA GLU A 325 -9.25 -9.17 -16.54
C GLU A 325 -8.47 -7.83 -16.55
N TRP A 326 -7.27 -7.89 -17.13
CA TRP A 326 -6.55 -6.82 -17.82
C TRP A 326 -7.34 -6.42 -19.07
N SER A 327 -8.63 -6.13 -18.93
CA SER A 327 -9.41 -5.50 -20.00
C SER A 327 -8.96 -4.04 -20.08
N ILE A 328 -7.84 -3.83 -20.78
CA ILE A 328 -7.37 -2.54 -21.32
C ILE A 328 -8.44 -2.03 -22.29
#